data_AF-A0A7S2YRT1-F1
#
_entry.id   AF-A0A7S2YRT1-F1
#
_cell.length_a   1.000
_cell.length_b   1.000
_cell.length_c   1.000
_cell.angle_alpha   90.00
_cell.angle_beta   90.00
_cell.angle_gamma   90.00
#
_symmetry.space_group_name_H-M   'P 1'
#
loop_
_entity.id
_entity.type
_entity.pdbx_description
1 polymer ?
#
loop_
_entity_poly.entity_id
_entity_poly.type
_entity_poly.pdbx_seq_one_letter_code
_entity_poly.pdbx_strand_id
1 'polypeptide(L)'
;NCHALAPIWDKIGRLLQAGSKQSNLIMGLFDCEADAQHEQVCNQAHVKHYPTIVFYSLSGQRFHKKRVKATKQHPHPRPAHGMTFAGNWQYGDAVYDWLRTMSGLSAWHRAGWGQKLRSLVFRSSPNNPPPKSQQLLPLGIPNGATTTTSTGTSTPQDITASSTDATAAALAELKLQEADQKVEQLQQVMERSNRLMSAMLHPLTVQTTTLTRAATNASLIPATLRVDSPLAKNYTDAFAWLSETNGWTSEATTTPTTSTDADLNTLLNNEDLVMRSCVMEISLDYCTRVTTQVTLDWIDAKTVNGDTSTLTEEHLATLETDLLQGVETSEPYCVLVESCIQKDYQDEACRPRTCPFVDETACRYLTACFEPELQL
;
A
#
# COMPACT_ATOMS: atom_id res chain seq x y z
N ASN A 1 -23.52 -6.10 13.11
CA ASN A 1 -22.29 -5.38 12.75
C ASN A 1 -21.82 -4.39 13.82
N CYS A 2 -22.61 -3.35 14.17
CA CYS A 2 -22.21 -2.37 15.19
C CYS A 2 -21.85 -2.98 16.56
N HIS A 3 -22.66 -3.94 17.05
CA HIS A 3 -22.37 -4.65 18.30
C HIS A 3 -21.06 -5.45 18.26
N ALA A 4 -20.63 -5.94 17.09
CA ALA A 4 -19.37 -6.67 16.95
C ALA A 4 -18.17 -5.70 16.92
N LEU A 5 -18.33 -4.51 16.35
CA LEU A 5 -17.29 -3.48 16.33
C LEU A 5 -17.09 -2.82 17.70
N ALA A 6 -18.15 -2.64 18.50
CA ALA A 6 -18.09 -1.94 19.78
C ALA A 6 -16.93 -2.40 20.73
N PRO A 7 -16.77 -3.70 21.05
CA PRO A 7 -15.68 -4.15 21.92
C PRO A 7 -14.28 -3.95 21.28
N ILE A 8 -14.19 -4.03 19.95
CA ILE A 8 -12.96 -3.76 19.19
C ILE A 8 -12.62 -2.25 19.29
N TRP A 9 -13.62 -1.39 19.10
CA TRP A 9 -13.50 0.07 19.20
C TRP A 9 -12.98 0.53 20.56
N ASP A 10 -13.50 -0.06 21.65
CA ASP A 10 -13.05 0.23 23.02
C ASP A 10 -11.59 -0.22 23.26
N LYS A 11 -11.17 -1.34 22.66
CA LYS A 11 -9.78 -1.81 22.73
C LYS A 11 -8.86 -0.85 21.98
N ILE A 12 -9.24 -0.45 20.77
CA ILE A 12 -8.51 0.52 19.95
C ILE A 12 -8.37 1.87 20.69
N GLY A 13 -9.46 2.35 21.29
CA GLY A 13 -9.45 3.61 22.06
C GLY A 13 -8.45 3.58 23.21
N ARG A 14 -8.32 2.46 23.92
CA ARG A 14 -7.31 2.27 24.97
C ARG A 14 -5.89 2.25 24.41
N LEU A 15 -5.66 1.53 23.32
CA LEU A 15 -4.33 1.44 22.68
C LEU A 15 -3.85 2.80 22.15
N LEU A 16 -4.75 3.58 21.55
CA LEU A 16 -4.45 4.92 21.06
C LEU A 16 -4.45 5.98 22.17
N GLN A 17 -4.79 5.61 23.41
CA GLN A 17 -5.00 6.53 24.53
C GLN A 17 -5.94 7.69 24.14
N ALA A 18 -7.01 7.37 23.42
CA ALA A 18 -7.97 8.37 22.96
C ALA A 18 -8.58 9.14 24.14
N GLY A 19 -8.73 10.45 24.00
CA GLY A 19 -9.16 11.36 25.06
C GLY A 19 -8.03 11.88 25.96
N SER A 20 -6.80 11.35 25.82
CA SER A 20 -5.64 11.87 26.54
C SER A 20 -5.05 13.12 25.85
N LYS A 21 -4.36 13.96 26.63
CA LYS A 21 -3.61 15.10 26.08
C LYS A 21 -2.44 14.67 25.19
N GLN A 22 -1.92 13.46 25.39
CA GLN A 22 -0.77 12.95 24.66
C GLN A 22 -1.17 12.54 23.24
N SER A 23 -2.30 11.84 23.09
CA SER A 23 -2.75 11.34 21.79
C SER A 23 -3.32 12.44 20.89
N ASN A 24 -3.87 13.52 21.48
CA ASN A 24 -4.60 14.58 20.76
C ASN A 24 -5.69 14.01 19.83
N LEU A 25 -6.21 12.82 20.17
CA LEU A 25 -7.20 12.08 19.41
C LEU A 25 -8.43 11.90 20.31
N ILE A 26 -9.61 12.22 19.79
CA ILE A 26 -10.88 11.98 20.47
C ILE A 26 -11.63 10.95 19.63
N MET A 27 -12.04 9.87 20.28
CA MET A 27 -12.89 8.84 19.68
C MET A 27 -14.27 8.92 20.33
N GLY A 28 -15.31 8.80 19.51
CA GLY A 28 -16.69 8.83 19.96
C GLY A 28 -17.53 7.86 19.17
N LEU A 29 -18.66 7.48 19.76
CA LEU A 29 -19.73 6.74 19.10
C LEU A 29 -20.90 7.70 18.90
N PHE A 30 -21.59 7.57 17.78
CA PHE A 30 -22.75 8.40 17.44
C PHE A 30 -23.86 7.50 16.97
N ASP A 31 -25.02 7.57 17.63
CA ASP A 31 -26.20 6.78 17.28
C ASP A 31 -27.06 7.57 16.30
N CYS A 32 -27.04 7.17 15.03
CA CYS A 32 -27.82 7.81 13.98
C CYS A 32 -29.34 7.59 14.12
N GLU A 33 -29.78 6.62 14.93
CA GLU A 33 -31.19 6.23 15.08
C GLU A 33 -31.81 6.78 16.38
N ALA A 34 -31.04 7.54 17.18
CA ALA A 34 -31.51 8.07 18.45
C ALA A 34 -32.69 9.06 18.32
N ASP A 35 -32.61 10.01 17.38
CA ASP A 35 -33.67 10.97 17.05
C ASP A 35 -33.48 11.58 15.65
N ALA A 36 -34.46 12.39 15.20
CA ALA A 36 -34.43 13.04 13.88
C ALA A 36 -33.26 14.03 13.70
N GLN A 37 -32.70 14.58 14.78
CA GLN A 37 -31.53 15.45 14.70
C GLN A 37 -30.26 14.63 14.45
N HIS A 38 -30.12 13.47 15.11
CA HIS A 38 -29.04 12.53 14.86
C HIS A 38 -29.06 12.00 13.44
N GLU A 39 -30.25 11.61 12.96
CA GLU A 39 -30.44 11.19 11.56
C GLU A 39 -29.99 12.29 10.60
N GLN A 40 -30.37 13.54 10.86
CA GLN A 40 -29.96 14.69 10.05
C GLN A 40 -28.43 14.89 10.05
N VAL A 41 -27.76 14.69 11.19
CA VAL A 41 -26.29 14.77 11.28
C VAL A 41 -25.64 13.65 10.47
N CYS A 42 -26.13 12.42 10.56
CA CYS A 42 -25.61 11.28 9.81
C CYS A 42 -25.82 11.43 8.29
N ASN A 43 -27.00 11.92 7.88
CA ASN A 43 -27.30 12.24 6.49
C ASN A 43 -26.36 13.33 5.94
N GLN A 44 -26.08 14.37 6.74
CA GLN A 44 -25.11 15.41 6.37
C GLN A 44 -23.67 14.91 6.32
N ALA A 45 -23.32 13.91 7.12
CA ALA A 45 -22.04 13.23 7.08
C ALA A 45 -21.97 12.13 5.99
N HIS A 46 -23.03 11.99 5.17
CA HIS A 46 -23.14 10.98 4.12
C HIS A 46 -22.99 9.53 4.62
N VAL A 47 -23.42 9.25 5.84
CA VAL A 47 -23.48 7.89 6.39
C VAL A 47 -24.61 7.14 5.68
N LYS A 48 -24.27 6.06 4.94
CA LYS A 48 -25.23 5.25 4.18
C LYS A 48 -25.44 3.84 4.75
N HIS A 49 -24.53 3.37 5.61
CA HIS A 49 -24.55 2.02 6.16
C HIS A 49 -23.88 2.00 7.53
N TYR A 50 -24.17 0.96 8.32
CA TYR A 50 -23.62 0.82 9.67
C TYR A 50 -22.78 -0.47 9.82
N PRO A 51 -21.63 -0.42 10.54
CA PRO A 51 -20.99 0.77 11.08
C PRO A 51 -20.30 1.60 9.98
N THR A 52 -20.24 2.92 10.15
CA THR A 52 -19.38 3.81 9.35
C THR A 52 -18.38 4.47 10.29
N ILE A 53 -17.08 4.37 9.96
CA ILE A 53 -16.02 5.01 10.74
C ILE A 53 -15.53 6.23 9.96
N VAL A 54 -15.64 7.42 10.56
CA VAL A 54 -15.21 8.69 9.95
C VAL A 54 -14.13 9.33 10.80
N PHE A 55 -13.03 9.72 10.17
CA PHE A 55 -11.96 10.48 10.78
C PHE A 55 -12.05 11.94 10.36
N TYR A 56 -12.17 12.86 11.33
CA TYR A 56 -12.19 14.29 11.09
C TYR A 56 -10.82 14.90 11.39
N SER A 57 -10.14 15.37 10.35
CA SER A 57 -8.85 16.06 10.51
C SER A 57 -9.06 17.54 10.81
N LEU A 58 -8.28 18.08 11.74
CA LEU A 58 -8.18 19.51 12.01
C LEU A 58 -7.18 20.22 11.08
N SER A 59 -6.54 19.49 10.15
CA SER A 59 -5.63 20.08 9.17
C SER A 59 -6.37 21.08 8.28
N GLY A 60 -5.75 22.25 8.03
CA GLY A 60 -6.31 23.29 7.16
C GLY A 60 -7.40 24.17 7.80
N GLN A 61 -8.02 23.74 8.91
CA GLN A 61 -8.95 24.58 9.65
C GLN A 61 -8.19 25.58 10.50
N ARG A 62 -8.00 26.80 9.97
CA ARG A 62 -7.59 27.93 10.79
C ARG A 62 -8.75 28.23 11.74
N PHE A 63 -8.68 27.72 12.97
CA PHE A 63 -9.44 28.27 14.08
C PHE A 63 -8.95 29.71 14.26
N HIS A 64 -9.54 30.64 13.53
CA HIS A 64 -9.35 32.05 13.81
C HIS A 64 -9.82 32.24 15.25
N LYS A 65 -8.88 32.43 16.18
CA LYS A 65 -9.12 32.87 17.56
C LYS A 65 -9.69 34.30 17.58
N LYS A 66 -10.60 34.64 16.66
CA LYS A 66 -11.47 35.79 16.87
C LYS A 66 -12.34 35.38 18.04
N ARG A 67 -12.15 36.05 19.19
CA ARG A 67 -13.09 36.04 20.30
C ARG A 67 -14.46 36.31 19.71
N VAL A 68 -15.22 35.26 19.42
CA VAL A 68 -16.61 35.39 19.00
C VAL A 68 -17.29 35.93 20.25
N LYS A 69 -17.54 37.24 20.28
CA LYS A 69 -18.49 37.81 21.25
C LYS A 69 -19.75 36.98 21.06
N ALA A 70 -20.23 36.38 22.16
CA ALA A 70 -21.30 35.38 22.20
C ALA A 70 -22.67 35.96 21.81
N THR A 71 -22.77 36.53 20.62
CA THR A 71 -23.94 37.17 20.09
C THR A 71 -24.25 36.53 18.75
N LYS A 72 -25.30 35.70 18.78
CA LYS A 72 -25.88 34.90 17.70
C LYS A 72 -25.10 33.62 17.41
N GLN A 73 -25.80 32.50 17.59
CA GLN A 73 -25.39 31.15 17.21
C GLN A 73 -24.99 31.17 15.73
N HIS A 74 -23.70 31.35 15.45
CA HIS A 74 -23.19 31.07 14.13
C HIS A 74 -23.19 29.55 13.98
N PRO A 75 -23.73 29.00 12.87
CA PRO A 75 -23.67 27.57 12.61
C PRO A 75 -22.20 27.13 12.70
N HIS A 76 -21.93 26.17 13.59
CA HIS A 76 -20.58 25.65 13.76
C HIS A 76 -20.03 25.25 12.38
N PRO A 77 -18.86 25.76 11.97
CA PRO A 77 -18.30 25.43 10.67
C PRO A 77 -18.13 23.91 10.60
N ARG A 78 -18.76 23.30 9.59
CA ARG A 78 -18.69 21.86 9.37
C ARG A 78 -17.21 21.44 9.30
N PRO A 79 -16.83 20.29 9.89
CA PRO A 79 -15.54 19.70 9.63
C PRO A 79 -15.40 19.53 8.12
N ALA A 80 -14.52 20.30 7.49
CA ALA A 80 -14.45 20.38 6.03
C ALA A 80 -13.86 19.10 5.41
N HIS A 81 -13.23 18.25 6.23
CA HIS A 81 -12.47 17.09 5.80
C HIS A 81 -12.73 15.90 6.74
N GLY A 82 -13.82 15.18 6.48
CA GLY A 82 -14.04 13.83 7.02
C GLY A 82 -13.56 12.80 6.01
N MET A 83 -12.83 11.78 6.46
CA MET A 83 -12.44 10.63 5.66
C MET A 83 -13.09 9.38 6.23
N THR A 84 -13.78 8.62 5.39
CA THR A 84 -14.44 7.38 5.77
C THR A 84 -13.50 6.20 5.59
N PHE A 85 -13.43 5.30 6.57
CA PHE A 85 -12.71 4.04 6.44
C PHE A 85 -13.38 3.14 5.41
N ALA A 86 -12.65 2.77 4.35
CA ALA A 86 -13.15 1.92 3.28
C ALA A 86 -12.85 0.42 3.47
N GLY A 87 -12.03 0.07 4.47
CA GLY A 87 -11.62 -1.31 4.72
C GLY A 87 -12.66 -2.15 5.48
N ASN A 88 -12.35 -3.43 5.70
CA ASN A 88 -13.19 -4.30 6.50
C ASN A 88 -12.98 -4.02 8.00
N TRP A 89 -14.01 -3.49 8.65
CA TRP A 89 -14.01 -3.12 10.07
C TRP A 89 -13.91 -4.32 11.02
N GLN A 90 -14.12 -5.56 10.53
CA GLN A 90 -13.98 -6.77 11.34
C GLN A 90 -12.53 -7.02 11.76
N TYR A 91 -11.57 -6.51 10.99
CA TYR A 91 -10.15 -6.54 11.34
C TYR A 91 -9.82 -5.30 12.17
N GLY A 92 -9.83 -5.47 13.50
CA GLY A 92 -9.50 -4.39 14.43
C GLY A 92 -8.13 -3.75 14.16
N ASP A 93 -7.19 -4.55 13.68
CA ASP A 93 -5.81 -4.11 13.37
C ASP A 93 -5.80 -3.14 12.19
N ALA A 94 -6.59 -3.42 11.14
CA ALA A 94 -6.73 -2.52 9.99
C ALA A 94 -7.38 -1.18 10.38
N VAL A 95 -8.37 -1.20 11.28
CA VAL A 95 -8.98 0.02 11.83
C VAL A 95 -7.98 0.80 12.68
N TYR A 96 -7.20 0.10 13.52
CA TYR A 96 -6.16 0.70 14.35
C TYR A 96 -5.06 1.37 13.53
N ASP A 97 -4.52 0.67 12.54
CA ASP A 97 -3.45 1.18 11.66
C ASP A 97 -3.93 2.38 10.84
N TRP A 98 -5.16 2.32 10.33
CA TRP A 98 -5.77 3.44 9.65
C TRP A 98 -5.92 4.66 10.57
N LEU A 99 -6.44 4.49 11.79
CA LEU A 99 -6.55 5.58 12.76
C LEU A 99 -5.19 6.17 13.14
N ARG A 100 -4.18 5.32 13.34
CA ARG A 100 -2.80 5.75 13.66
C ARG A 100 -2.20 6.55 12.51
N THR A 101 -2.37 6.08 11.28
CA THR A 101 -1.92 6.76 10.06
C THR A 101 -2.61 8.12 9.91
N MET A 102 -3.94 8.17 10.05
CA MET A 102 -4.72 9.40 9.94
C MET A 102 -4.37 10.41 11.03
N SER A 103 -4.10 9.95 12.26
CA SER A 103 -3.62 10.79 13.35
C SER A 103 -2.22 11.36 13.05
N GLY A 104 -1.30 10.53 12.57
CA GLY A 104 0.06 10.92 12.17
C GLY A 104 0.06 11.97 11.05
N LEU A 105 -0.69 11.74 9.97
CA LEU A 105 -0.86 12.70 8.87
C LEU A 105 -1.46 14.02 9.36
N SER A 106 -2.43 13.96 10.28
CA SER A 106 -3.03 15.16 10.87
C SER A 106 -2.06 15.94 11.76
N ALA A 107 -1.22 15.25 12.54
CA ALA A 107 -0.15 15.85 13.32
C ALA A 107 0.91 16.49 12.41
N TRP A 108 1.33 15.79 11.35
CA TRP A 108 2.27 16.30 10.35
C TRP A 108 1.75 17.58 9.70
N HIS A 109 0.49 17.61 9.27
CA HIS A 109 -0.10 18.82 8.70
C HIS A 109 -0.17 19.98 9.70
N ARG A 110 -0.43 19.71 10.98
CA ARG A 110 -0.46 20.73 12.05
C ARG A 110 0.92 21.28 12.39
N ALA A 111 1.97 20.46 12.34
CA ALA A 111 3.34 20.85 12.61
C ALA A 111 3.92 21.82 11.55
N GLY A 112 3.19 22.10 10.46
CA GLY A 112 3.66 22.99 9.39
C GLY A 112 4.78 22.39 8.52
N TRP A 113 5.31 21.22 8.91
CA TRP A 113 6.30 20.46 8.14
C TRP A 113 5.80 20.15 6.74
N GLY A 114 4.51 19.83 6.56
CA GLY A 114 3.95 19.56 5.24
C GLY A 114 3.90 20.78 4.30
N GLN A 115 4.02 22.02 4.80
CA GLN A 115 4.20 23.21 3.93
C GLN A 115 5.67 23.42 3.57
N LYS A 116 6.58 23.26 4.53
CA LYS A 116 8.03 23.38 4.29
C LYS A 116 8.56 22.26 3.39
N LEU A 117 8.18 21.01 3.62
CA LEU A 117 8.61 19.87 2.81
C LEU A 117 8.05 19.94 1.39
N ARG A 118 6.77 20.33 1.22
CA ARG A 118 6.23 20.59 -0.14
C ARG A 118 6.95 21.73 -0.85
N SER A 119 7.41 22.75 -0.11
CA SER A 119 8.22 23.82 -0.71
C SER A 119 9.66 23.41 -1.00
N LEU A 120 10.17 22.32 -0.41
CA LEU A 120 11.52 21.79 -0.66
C LEU A 120 11.51 20.73 -1.76
N VAL A 121 10.65 19.73 -1.65
CA VAL A 121 10.54 18.60 -2.61
C VAL A 121 9.96 19.06 -3.96
N PHE A 122 9.08 20.05 -3.97
CA PHE A 122 8.52 20.62 -5.22
C PHE A 122 9.09 21.98 -5.56
N ARG A 123 10.23 22.39 -4.98
CA ARG A 123 10.98 23.55 -5.49
C ARG A 123 11.66 23.14 -6.79
N SER A 124 10.95 23.33 -7.89
CA SER A 124 11.54 23.33 -9.21
C SER A 124 12.75 24.27 -9.18
N SER A 125 13.91 23.75 -9.59
CA SER A 125 15.16 24.49 -9.67
C SER A 125 14.93 25.89 -10.25
N PRO A 126 15.42 26.97 -9.61
CA PRO A 126 15.18 28.35 -10.06
C PRO A 126 15.77 28.66 -11.45
N ASN A 127 16.53 27.73 -12.03
CA ASN A 127 17.20 27.91 -13.32
C ASN A 127 16.49 27.26 -14.51
N ASN A 128 15.35 26.60 -14.33
CA ASN A 128 14.55 26.07 -15.45
C ASN A 128 13.16 26.72 -15.48
N PRO A 129 12.91 27.71 -16.35
CA PRO A 129 11.56 28.20 -16.57
C PRO A 129 10.68 27.03 -17.07
N PRO A 130 9.47 26.86 -16.52
CA PRO A 130 8.63 25.72 -16.88
C PRO A 130 8.29 25.77 -18.39
N PRO A 131 8.35 24.62 -19.10
CA PRO A 131 7.91 24.56 -20.48
C PRO A 131 6.43 24.97 -20.52
N LYS A 132 6.14 26.04 -21.26
CA LYS A 132 4.77 26.42 -21.57
C LYS A 132 4.15 25.27 -22.36
N SER A 133 2.93 24.90 -21.96
CA SER A 133 2.06 23.86 -22.53
C SER A 133 2.46 22.40 -22.32
N GLN A 134 2.14 21.87 -21.13
CA GLN A 134 1.53 20.55 -21.03
C GLN A 134 0.36 20.63 -20.05
N GLN A 135 -0.85 20.47 -20.58
CA GLN A 135 -2.07 20.29 -19.80
C GLN A 135 -1.89 19.01 -19.00
N LEU A 136 -1.82 19.11 -17.67
CA LEU A 136 -1.92 17.94 -16.81
C LEU A 136 -3.28 17.28 -17.06
N LEU A 137 -3.23 15.99 -17.38
CA LEU A 137 -4.41 15.16 -17.50
C LEU A 137 -5.13 15.09 -16.15
N PRO A 138 -6.47 15.17 -16.13
CA PRO A 138 -7.24 15.04 -14.90
C PRO A 138 -7.04 13.64 -14.31
N LEU A 139 -6.57 13.59 -13.06
CA LEU A 139 -6.63 12.39 -12.22
C LEU A 139 -8.11 12.01 -12.06
N GLY A 140 -8.52 11.00 -12.83
CA GLY A 140 -9.89 10.50 -12.89
C GLY A 140 -10.27 9.73 -11.64
N ILE A 141 -11.09 10.36 -10.81
CA ILE A 141 -12.06 9.66 -9.96
C ILE A 141 -13.32 9.55 -10.82
N PRO A 142 -13.89 8.35 -11.04
CA PRO A 142 -15.10 8.23 -11.85
C PRO A 142 -16.24 9.01 -11.21
N ASN A 143 -16.79 9.96 -11.97
CA ASN A 143 -18.01 10.68 -11.61
C ASN A 143 -19.14 9.65 -11.43
N GLY A 144 -19.67 9.59 -10.21
CA GLY A 144 -20.86 8.82 -9.90
C GLY A 144 -22.03 9.21 -10.80
N ALA A 145 -22.70 8.17 -11.29
CA ALA A 145 -23.99 8.14 -11.95
C ALA A 145 -24.85 9.39 -11.75
N THR A 146 -25.06 10.15 -12.83
CA THR A 146 -26.24 10.99 -13.02
C THR A 146 -27.47 10.08 -13.10
N THR A 147 -28.21 9.98 -12.00
CA THR A 147 -29.60 9.52 -12.00
C THR A 147 -30.45 10.59 -12.69
N THR A 148 -30.76 10.36 -13.97
CA THR A 148 -31.80 11.08 -14.68
C THR A 148 -33.16 10.74 -14.09
N THR A 149 -33.72 11.70 -13.36
CA THR A 149 -35.12 11.71 -12.93
C THR A 149 -36.00 11.97 -14.14
N SER A 150 -36.51 10.92 -14.79
CA SER A 150 -37.58 11.05 -15.77
C SER A 150 -38.93 10.91 -15.06
N THR A 151 -39.51 12.06 -14.72
CA THR A 151 -40.94 12.24 -14.53
C THR A 151 -41.67 11.91 -15.84
N GLY A 152 -42.49 10.86 -15.84
CA GLY A 152 -43.26 10.41 -16.99
C GLY A 152 -44.52 9.63 -16.57
N THR A 153 -45.57 10.40 -16.33
CA THR A 153 -47.01 10.11 -16.43
C THR A 153 -47.45 8.66 -16.67
N SER A 154 -48.10 8.09 -15.65
CA SER A 154 -48.83 6.82 -15.72
C SER A 154 -50.16 6.96 -16.48
N THR A 155 -50.37 6.06 -17.44
CA THR A 155 -51.68 5.73 -18.03
C THR A 155 -51.99 4.29 -17.61
N PRO A 156 -53.21 3.95 -17.17
CA PRO A 156 -53.52 2.59 -16.73
C PRO A 156 -53.82 1.71 -17.95
N GLN A 157 -53.00 0.67 -18.17
CA GLN A 157 -53.36 -0.47 -19.01
C GLN A 157 -53.30 -1.73 -18.17
N ASP A 158 -54.48 -2.35 -18.02
CA ASP A 158 -54.67 -3.71 -17.58
C ASP A 158 -53.92 -4.68 -18.50
N ILE A 159 -52.91 -5.36 -17.95
CA ILE A 159 -52.35 -6.57 -18.55
C ILE A 159 -52.20 -7.62 -17.46
N THR A 160 -52.89 -8.72 -17.71
CA THR A 160 -52.93 -10.02 -17.04
C THR A 160 -51.61 -10.47 -16.41
N ALA A 161 -51.67 -10.74 -15.11
CA ALA A 161 -50.66 -11.44 -14.32
C ALA A 161 -50.58 -12.92 -14.72
N SER A 162 -49.41 -13.35 -15.20
CA SER A 162 -48.98 -14.76 -15.17
C SER A 162 -47.50 -14.86 -15.56
N SER A 163 -46.68 -15.45 -14.68
CA SER A 163 -45.38 -16.12 -14.94
C SER A 163 -44.02 -15.38 -14.83
N THR A 164 -43.87 -14.29 -14.08
CA THR A 164 -42.56 -13.59 -13.93
C THR A 164 -41.73 -13.94 -12.69
N ASP A 165 -42.21 -14.78 -11.76
CA ASP A 165 -41.48 -15.03 -10.50
C ASP A 165 -40.28 -15.99 -10.65
N ALA A 166 -40.25 -16.83 -11.69
CA ALA A 166 -39.18 -17.81 -11.88
C ALA A 166 -37.85 -17.18 -12.34
N THR A 167 -37.88 -16.04 -13.04
CA THR A 167 -36.67 -15.40 -13.58
C THR A 167 -35.94 -14.55 -12.55
N ALA A 168 -36.64 -14.00 -11.55
CA ALA A 168 -36.02 -13.25 -10.46
C ALA A 168 -35.18 -14.16 -9.52
N ALA A 169 -35.68 -15.36 -9.24
CA ALA A 169 -34.97 -16.34 -8.43
C ALA A 169 -33.67 -16.82 -9.11
N ALA A 170 -33.72 -17.14 -10.41
CA ALA A 170 -32.55 -17.56 -11.17
C ALA A 170 -31.46 -16.47 -11.25
N LEU A 171 -31.85 -15.20 -11.40
CA LEU A 171 -30.91 -14.09 -11.40
C LEU A 171 -30.24 -13.87 -10.03
N ALA A 172 -30.99 -14.07 -8.94
CA ALA A 172 -30.43 -13.97 -7.59
C ALA A 172 -29.42 -15.08 -7.32
N GLU A 173 -29.70 -16.32 -7.77
CA GLU A 173 -28.79 -17.46 -7.62
C GLU A 173 -27.49 -17.26 -8.43
N LEU A 174 -27.58 -16.72 -9.65
CA LEU A 174 -26.40 -16.39 -10.46
C LEU A 174 -25.53 -15.31 -9.79
N LYS A 175 -26.14 -14.27 -9.19
CA LYS A 175 -25.39 -13.24 -8.47
C LYS A 175 -24.74 -13.76 -7.18
N LEU A 176 -25.38 -14.72 -6.52
CA LEU A 176 -24.81 -15.37 -5.34
C LEU A 176 -23.57 -16.19 -5.72
N GLN A 177 -23.63 -16.96 -6.81
CA GLN A 177 -22.49 -17.71 -7.32
C GLN A 177 -21.32 -16.80 -7.73
N GLU A 178 -21.61 -15.67 -8.39
CA GLU A 178 -20.58 -14.67 -8.73
C GLU A 178 -19.95 -14.06 -7.46
N ALA A 179 -20.75 -13.81 -6.43
CA ALA A 179 -20.25 -13.29 -5.16
C ALA A 179 -19.36 -14.32 -4.44
N ASP A 180 -19.75 -15.59 -4.41
CA ASP A 180 -18.97 -16.67 -3.80
C ASP A 180 -17.61 -16.84 -4.51
N GLN A 181 -17.59 -16.80 -5.84
CA GLN A 181 -16.33 -16.81 -6.62
C GLN A 181 -15.42 -15.63 -6.27
N LYS A 182 -15.98 -14.42 -6.08
CA LYS A 182 -15.19 -13.24 -5.68
C LYS A 182 -14.66 -13.36 -4.25
N VAL A 183 -15.42 -13.97 -3.34
CA VAL A 183 -14.97 -14.22 -1.96
C VAL A 183 -13.80 -15.21 -1.98
N GLU A 184 -13.87 -16.28 -2.76
CA GLU A 184 -12.80 -17.26 -2.90
C GLU A 184 -11.52 -16.63 -3.50
N GLN A 185 -11.67 -15.81 -4.55
CA GLN A 185 -10.54 -15.05 -5.11
C GLN A 185 -9.89 -14.11 -4.08
N LEU A 186 -10.68 -13.41 -3.28
CA LEU A 186 -10.15 -12.55 -2.22
C LEU A 186 -9.46 -13.34 -1.10
N GLN A 187 -9.99 -14.51 -0.73
CA GLN A 187 -9.35 -15.41 0.23
C GLN A 187 -8.00 -15.90 -0.26
N GLN A 188 -7.89 -16.29 -1.53
CA GLN A 188 -6.63 -16.70 -2.14
C GLN A 188 -5.59 -15.55 -2.13
N VAL A 189 -6.01 -14.32 -2.45
CA VAL A 189 -5.13 -13.14 -2.39
C VAL A 189 -4.65 -12.87 -0.95
N MET A 190 -5.54 -13.00 0.05
CA MET A 190 -5.15 -12.83 1.46
C MET A 190 -4.19 -13.91 1.94
N GLU A 191 -4.43 -15.17 1.59
CA GLU A 191 -3.52 -16.28 1.95
C GLU A 191 -2.14 -16.09 1.32
N ARG A 192 -2.09 -15.66 0.05
CA ARG A 192 -0.84 -15.33 -0.65
C ARG A 192 -0.10 -14.18 0.04
N SER A 193 -0.80 -13.11 0.42
CA SER A 193 -0.20 -11.98 1.15
C SER A 193 0.33 -12.40 2.53
N ASN A 194 -0.39 -13.24 3.27
CA ASN A 194 0.06 -13.76 4.56
C ASN A 194 1.28 -14.67 4.44
N ARG A 195 1.34 -15.51 3.39
CA ARG A 195 2.49 -16.37 3.13
C ARG A 195 3.71 -15.56 2.71
N LEU A 196 3.54 -14.56 1.84
CA LEU A 196 4.59 -13.61 1.50
C LEU A 196 5.13 -12.93 2.76
N MET A 197 4.25 -12.43 3.63
CA MET A 197 4.66 -11.83 4.91
C MET A 197 5.38 -12.84 5.81
N SER A 198 4.91 -14.09 5.87
CA SER A 198 5.55 -15.15 6.66
C SER A 198 6.95 -15.50 6.14
N ALA A 199 7.09 -15.64 4.82
CA ALA A 199 8.38 -15.89 4.15
C ALA A 199 9.34 -14.71 4.34
N MET A 200 8.80 -13.48 4.36
CA MET A 200 9.59 -12.28 4.64
C MET A 200 10.06 -12.22 6.11
N LEU A 201 9.20 -12.59 7.06
CA LEU A 201 9.54 -12.55 8.49
C LEU A 201 10.43 -13.71 8.94
N HIS A 202 10.37 -14.85 8.25
CA HIS A 202 11.10 -16.07 8.60
C HIS A 202 11.82 -16.59 7.35
N PRO A 203 12.99 -16.01 6.98
CA PRO A 203 13.74 -16.49 5.84
C PRO A 203 14.02 -17.98 6.04
N LEU A 204 13.49 -18.81 5.14
CA LEU A 204 13.56 -20.25 5.24
C LEU A 204 15.04 -20.63 5.35
N THR A 205 15.44 -21.19 6.49
CA THR A 205 16.68 -21.95 6.55
C THR A 205 16.47 -23.13 5.61
N VAL A 206 17.09 -23.09 4.43
CA VAL A 206 17.06 -24.19 3.47
C VAL A 206 17.57 -25.42 4.21
N GLN A 207 16.66 -26.23 4.74
CA GLN A 207 17.01 -27.57 5.15
C GLN A 207 17.30 -28.28 3.84
N THR A 208 18.56 -28.67 3.66
CA THR A 208 18.98 -29.63 2.64
C THR A 208 18.30 -30.97 2.94
N THR A 209 16.99 -31.06 2.75
CA THR A 209 16.36 -32.33 2.44
C THR A 209 16.85 -32.67 1.05
N THR A 210 17.82 -33.58 1.00
CA THR A 210 18.18 -34.33 -0.20
C THR A 210 16.90 -34.86 -0.84
N LEU A 211 16.39 -34.11 -1.83
CA LEU A 211 15.34 -34.53 -2.75
C LEU A 211 15.94 -35.58 -3.67
N THR A 212 16.19 -36.78 -3.14
CA THR A 212 16.23 -38.00 -3.95
C THR A 212 14.78 -38.38 -4.24
N ARG A 213 14.11 -37.63 -5.12
CA ARG A 213 12.89 -38.09 -5.77
C ARG A 213 13.18 -38.26 -7.25
N ALA A 214 12.98 -39.48 -7.71
CA ALA A 214 13.27 -39.96 -9.05
C ALA A 214 12.68 -39.04 -10.13
N ALA A 215 13.53 -38.24 -10.76
CA ALA A 215 13.28 -37.60 -12.04
C ALA A 215 14.02 -38.39 -13.12
N THR A 216 13.41 -39.47 -13.59
CA THR A 216 13.67 -39.97 -14.94
C THR A 216 13.01 -39.00 -15.91
N ASN A 217 13.80 -38.03 -16.38
CA ASN A 217 13.72 -37.26 -17.63
C ASN A 217 14.07 -35.79 -17.39
N ALA A 218 15.31 -35.46 -17.75
CA ALA A 218 15.81 -34.20 -18.32
C ALA A 218 15.24 -32.87 -17.76
N SER A 219 16.02 -32.14 -16.95
CA SER A 219 17.02 -31.15 -17.40
C SER A 219 16.41 -29.78 -17.68
N LEU A 220 16.50 -28.83 -16.74
CA LEU A 220 16.53 -27.37 -17.01
C LEU A 220 17.03 -26.49 -15.85
N ILE A 221 17.71 -27.01 -14.81
CA ILE A 221 18.42 -26.15 -13.83
C ILE A 221 19.93 -26.31 -14.06
N PRO A 222 20.66 -25.25 -14.51
CA PRO A 222 22.11 -25.28 -14.66
C PRO A 222 22.80 -25.57 -13.33
N ALA A 223 23.73 -26.53 -13.32
CA ALA A 223 24.43 -26.99 -12.12
C ALA A 223 25.49 -25.99 -11.58
N THR A 224 25.50 -24.74 -12.06
CA THR A 224 26.59 -23.76 -11.83
C THR A 224 26.32 -22.70 -10.78
N LEU A 225 25.13 -22.63 -10.19
CA LEU A 225 24.75 -21.59 -9.21
C LEU A 225 25.21 -21.86 -7.75
N ARG A 226 26.25 -22.65 -7.53
CA ARG A 226 26.75 -22.96 -6.17
C ARG A 226 27.95 -22.08 -5.80
N VAL A 227 27.70 -21.06 -4.99
CA VAL A 227 28.71 -20.13 -4.46
C VAL A 227 29.44 -20.76 -3.27
N ASP A 228 30.77 -20.81 -3.29
CA ASP A 228 31.57 -21.59 -2.35
C ASP A 228 31.91 -20.94 -0.97
N SER A 229 30.95 -20.43 -0.17
CA SER A 229 31.17 -20.09 1.28
C SER A 229 30.64 -21.12 2.33
N PRO A 230 31.43 -21.63 3.31
CA PRO A 230 31.14 -22.86 4.08
C PRO A 230 29.96 -22.84 5.08
N LEU A 231 29.26 -21.72 5.30
CA LEU A 231 28.06 -21.68 6.16
C LEU A 231 26.82 -21.03 5.52
N ALA A 232 26.92 -20.53 4.28
CA ALA A 232 25.84 -19.81 3.57
C ALA A 232 25.38 -20.50 2.28
N LYS A 233 25.82 -21.74 2.05
CA LYS A 233 26.13 -22.25 0.69
C LYS A 233 25.00 -22.83 -0.17
N ASN A 234 23.73 -22.71 0.20
CA ASN A 234 22.68 -23.43 -0.54
C ASN A 234 21.40 -22.62 -0.75
N TYR A 235 21.55 -21.32 -1.02
CA TYR A 235 20.45 -20.52 -1.52
C TYR A 235 20.67 -20.20 -3.00
N THR A 236 19.58 -20.20 -3.78
CA THR A 236 19.63 -19.84 -5.19
C THR A 236 19.71 -18.31 -5.27
N ASP A 237 20.78 -17.80 -5.87
CA ASP A 237 20.95 -16.36 -6.07
C ASP A 237 20.01 -15.88 -7.19
N ALA A 238 19.00 -15.09 -6.80
CA ALA A 238 17.98 -14.58 -7.70
C ALA A 238 18.56 -13.66 -8.80
N PHE A 239 19.60 -12.89 -8.49
CA PHE A 239 20.28 -12.04 -9.48
C PHE A 239 21.03 -12.87 -10.50
N ALA A 240 21.75 -13.89 -10.02
CA ALA A 240 22.46 -14.81 -10.89
C ALA A 240 21.51 -15.60 -11.80
N TRP A 241 20.36 -16.05 -11.28
CA TRP A 241 19.32 -16.70 -12.07
C TRP A 241 18.82 -15.77 -13.19
N LEU A 242 18.44 -14.53 -12.87
CA LEU A 242 17.98 -13.56 -13.87
C LEU A 242 19.05 -13.20 -14.91
N SER A 243 20.33 -13.20 -14.51
CA SER A 243 21.45 -13.01 -15.44
C SER A 243 21.68 -14.21 -16.35
N GLU A 244 21.51 -15.44 -15.86
CA GLU A 244 21.69 -16.68 -16.63
C GLU A 244 20.54 -16.92 -17.62
N THR A 245 19.30 -16.60 -17.23
CA THR A 245 18.11 -16.77 -18.09
C THR A 245 17.89 -15.59 -19.04
N ASN A 246 18.69 -14.53 -18.94
CA ASN A 246 18.41 -13.22 -19.55
C ASN A 246 17.07 -12.60 -19.10
N GLY A 247 16.53 -12.98 -17.95
CA GLY A 247 15.26 -12.46 -17.42
C GLY A 247 15.27 -10.95 -17.13
N TRP A 248 16.44 -10.32 -17.10
CA TRP A 248 16.56 -8.86 -16.96
C TRP A 248 16.11 -8.04 -18.17
N THR A 249 16.18 -8.57 -19.41
CA THR A 249 15.90 -7.76 -20.61
C THR A 249 14.43 -7.84 -21.00
N SER A 250 13.86 -6.69 -21.39
CA SER A 250 12.48 -6.60 -21.93
C SER A 250 12.32 -7.28 -23.29
N GLU A 251 13.41 -7.75 -23.90
CA GLU A 251 13.36 -8.55 -25.13
C GLU A 251 12.69 -9.91 -24.90
N ALA A 252 12.70 -10.43 -23.67
CA ALA A 252 11.85 -11.58 -23.29
C ALA A 252 10.34 -11.27 -23.39
N THR A 253 9.97 -9.98 -23.44
CA THR A 253 8.59 -9.49 -23.49
C THR A 253 8.16 -9.04 -24.87
N THR A 254 8.98 -9.19 -25.92
CA THR A 254 8.50 -8.94 -27.29
C THR A 254 7.50 -10.02 -27.66
N THR A 255 6.22 -9.75 -27.38
CA THR A 255 5.09 -10.54 -27.84
C THR A 255 5.22 -10.74 -29.34
N PRO A 256 5.19 -11.98 -29.86
CA PRO A 256 5.17 -12.21 -31.29
C PRO A 256 3.98 -11.45 -31.88
N THR A 257 4.24 -10.54 -32.81
CA THR A 257 3.25 -9.61 -33.40
C THR A 257 2.21 -10.29 -34.30
N THR A 258 2.00 -11.59 -34.16
CA THR A 258 1.02 -12.38 -34.92
C THR A 258 0.04 -13.03 -33.95
N SER A 259 -0.84 -12.18 -33.41
CA SER A 259 -1.86 -12.51 -32.40
C SER A 259 -2.90 -13.51 -32.92
N THR A 260 -2.95 -14.69 -32.32
CA THR A 260 -4.20 -15.42 -32.12
C THR A 260 -4.38 -15.58 -30.61
N ASP A 261 -5.63 -15.63 -30.10
CA ASP A 261 -6.01 -15.54 -28.67
C ASP A 261 -5.40 -16.59 -27.70
N ALA A 262 -4.43 -17.39 -28.15
CA ALA A 262 -3.66 -18.35 -27.35
C ALA A 262 -2.56 -17.71 -26.48
N ASP A 263 -2.23 -16.43 -26.66
CA ASP A 263 -1.01 -15.82 -26.08
C ASP A 263 -1.10 -15.34 -24.63
N LEU A 264 -2.30 -15.25 -24.03
CA LEU A 264 -2.42 -14.78 -22.63
C LEU A 264 -1.83 -15.80 -21.63
N ASN A 265 -1.96 -17.09 -21.92
CA ASN A 265 -1.34 -18.15 -21.11
C ASN A 265 0.18 -18.20 -21.31
N THR A 266 0.70 -17.77 -22.46
CA THR A 266 2.15 -17.67 -22.72
C THR A 266 2.77 -16.53 -21.90
N LEU A 267 2.05 -15.41 -21.75
CA LEU A 267 2.48 -14.28 -20.91
C LEU A 267 2.45 -14.61 -19.40
N LEU A 268 1.48 -15.40 -18.95
CA LEU A 268 1.37 -15.86 -17.55
C LEU A 268 2.44 -16.90 -17.18
N ASN A 269 3.04 -17.58 -18.16
CA ASN A 269 4.08 -18.59 -17.94
C ASN A 269 5.51 -18.04 -18.05
N ASN A 270 5.70 -16.72 -18.17
CA ASN A 270 7.03 -16.12 -18.14
C ASN A 270 7.55 -16.05 -16.70
N GLU A 271 8.07 -17.18 -16.21
CA GLU A 271 8.76 -17.30 -14.92
C GLU A 271 9.79 -16.18 -14.73
N ASP A 272 10.47 -15.76 -15.82
CA ASP A 272 11.44 -14.65 -15.82
C ASP A 272 10.82 -13.30 -15.42
N LEU A 273 9.62 -12.98 -15.92
CA LEU A 273 8.94 -11.71 -15.61
C LEU A 273 8.47 -11.69 -14.16
N VAL A 274 7.93 -12.82 -13.68
CA VAL A 274 7.49 -12.97 -12.30
C VAL A 274 8.69 -12.86 -11.36
N MET A 275 9.78 -13.56 -11.67
CA MET A 275 11.00 -13.53 -10.89
C MET A 275 11.62 -12.13 -10.87
N ARG A 276 11.70 -11.45 -12.02
CA ARG A 276 12.21 -10.08 -12.12
C ARG A 276 11.38 -9.12 -11.27
N SER A 277 10.06 -9.17 -11.41
CA SER A 277 9.17 -8.32 -10.60
C SER A 277 9.34 -8.60 -9.11
N CYS A 278 9.46 -9.87 -8.71
CA CYS A 278 9.68 -10.23 -7.33
C CYS A 278 11.02 -9.69 -6.79
N VAL A 279 12.12 -9.85 -7.54
CA VAL A 279 13.44 -9.34 -7.15
C VAL A 279 13.43 -7.83 -7.00
N MET A 280 12.73 -7.11 -7.88
CA MET A 280 12.58 -5.66 -7.82
C MET A 280 11.84 -5.21 -6.55
N GLU A 281 10.68 -5.80 -6.27
CA GLU A 281 9.85 -5.46 -5.10
C GLU A 281 10.55 -5.79 -3.78
N ILE A 282 11.16 -6.98 -3.70
CA ILE A 282 11.89 -7.40 -2.49
C ILE A 282 13.13 -6.53 -2.27
N SER A 283 13.86 -6.18 -3.33
CA SER A 283 15.01 -5.26 -3.22
C SER A 283 14.58 -3.88 -2.72
N LEU A 284 13.44 -3.37 -3.21
CA LEU A 284 12.89 -2.09 -2.79
C LEU A 284 12.43 -2.11 -1.32
N ASP A 285 11.74 -3.18 -0.89
CA ASP A 285 11.34 -3.36 0.52
C ASP A 285 12.57 -3.40 1.43
N TYR A 286 13.58 -4.20 1.09
CA TYR A 286 14.82 -4.29 1.85
C TYR A 286 15.51 -2.92 1.98
N CYS A 287 15.69 -2.20 0.86
CA CYS A 287 16.32 -0.89 0.87
C CYS A 287 15.51 0.17 1.62
N THR A 288 14.19 0.06 1.65
CA THR A 288 13.31 0.91 2.47
C THR A 288 13.56 0.68 3.96
N ARG A 289 13.77 -0.59 4.38
CA ARG A 289 14.10 -0.94 5.77
C ARG A 289 15.48 -0.41 6.17
N VAL A 290 16.48 -0.58 5.30
CA VAL A 290 17.83 -0.03 5.52
C VAL A 290 17.77 1.49 5.68
N THR A 291 17.07 2.18 4.78
CA THR A 291 16.88 3.64 4.86
C THR A 291 16.20 4.05 6.16
N THR A 292 15.19 3.29 6.60
CA THR A 292 14.51 3.53 7.88
C THR A 292 15.47 3.37 9.05
N GLN A 293 16.28 2.31 9.07
CA GLN A 293 17.27 2.08 10.12
C GLN A 293 18.33 3.17 10.17
N VAL A 294 18.93 3.51 9.02
CA VAL A 294 19.90 4.62 8.91
C VAL A 294 19.29 5.94 9.40
N THR A 295 18.01 6.18 9.11
CA THR A 295 17.29 7.37 9.58
C THR A 295 17.13 7.37 11.10
N LEU A 296 16.77 6.24 11.70
CA LEU A 296 16.66 6.12 13.15
C LEU A 296 18.02 6.31 13.83
N ASP A 297 19.07 5.69 13.31
CA ASP A 297 20.44 5.83 13.82
C ASP A 297 20.92 7.29 13.71
N TRP A 298 20.59 7.98 12.61
CA TRP A 298 20.88 9.40 12.46
C TRP A 298 20.12 10.25 13.49
N ILE A 299 18.83 9.99 13.72
CA ILE A 299 18.02 10.71 14.71
C ILE A 299 18.60 10.49 16.12
N ASP A 300 18.93 9.26 16.47
CA ASP A 300 19.50 8.93 17.78
C ASP A 300 20.89 9.57 17.97
N ALA A 301 21.70 9.63 16.91
CA ALA A 301 23.00 10.30 16.94
C ALA A 301 22.91 11.83 17.08
N LYS A 302 21.84 12.45 16.56
CA LYS A 302 21.66 13.91 16.57
C LYS A 302 20.77 14.42 17.71
N THR A 303 20.08 13.53 18.43
CA THR A 303 19.22 13.90 19.56
C THR A 303 19.89 13.61 20.90
N VAL A 304 19.68 14.50 21.88
CA VAL A 304 20.17 14.28 23.25
C VAL A 304 19.09 13.54 24.02
N ASN A 305 19.36 12.30 24.44
CA ASN A 305 18.41 11.44 25.16
C ASN A 305 17.08 11.20 24.40
N GLY A 306 17.11 11.14 23.07
CA GLY A 306 15.91 10.98 22.24
C GLY A 306 15.03 12.23 22.14
N ASP A 307 15.47 13.38 22.68
CA ASP A 307 14.74 14.63 22.59
C ASP A 307 14.92 15.27 21.19
N THR A 308 13.95 15.05 20.32
CA THR A 308 13.90 15.64 18.97
C THR A 308 13.83 17.16 18.94
N SER A 309 13.51 17.83 20.05
CA SER A 309 13.53 19.31 20.12
C SER A 309 14.94 19.89 20.03
N THR A 310 15.96 19.05 20.21
CA THR A 310 17.38 19.41 20.06
C THR A 310 17.86 19.47 18.61
N LEU A 311 17.03 19.05 17.64
CA LEU A 311 17.36 19.14 16.21
C LEU A 311 17.37 20.60 15.74
N THR A 312 18.54 21.06 15.32
CA THR A 312 18.73 22.42 14.80
C THR A 312 18.44 22.49 13.28
N GLU A 313 18.28 23.69 12.75
CA GLU A 313 18.15 23.91 11.30
C GLU A 313 19.40 23.45 10.54
N GLU A 314 20.58 23.52 11.17
CA GLU A 314 21.83 23.00 10.61
C GLU A 314 21.80 21.49 10.44
N HIS A 315 21.31 20.73 11.44
CA HIS A 315 21.14 19.28 11.31
C HIS A 315 20.17 18.92 10.17
N LEU A 316 19.08 19.67 10.04
CA LEU A 316 18.11 19.44 8.97
C LEU A 316 18.66 19.78 7.58
N ALA A 317 19.61 20.72 7.49
CA ALA A 317 20.27 21.07 6.24
C ALA A 317 21.20 19.97 5.73
N THR A 318 21.79 19.16 6.62
CA THR A 318 22.65 18.01 6.24
C THR A 318 21.91 16.68 6.19
N LEU A 319 20.67 16.62 6.68
CA LEU A 319 19.89 15.38 6.79
C LEU A 319 19.91 14.53 5.51
N GLU A 320 19.55 15.11 4.37
CA GLU A 320 19.47 14.35 3.11
C GLU A 320 20.83 13.77 2.70
N THR A 321 21.90 14.57 2.80
CA THR A 321 23.26 14.13 2.46
C THR A 321 23.77 13.07 3.44
N ASP A 322 23.56 13.27 4.73
CA ASP A 322 23.97 12.33 5.78
C ASP A 322 23.23 10.98 5.64
N LEU A 323 21.93 11.01 5.32
CA LEU A 323 21.14 9.80 5.12
C LEU A 323 21.56 9.04 3.86
N LEU A 324 21.73 9.73 2.73
CA LEU A 324 22.21 9.09 1.49
C LEU A 324 23.59 8.47 1.68
N GLN A 325 24.51 9.18 2.34
CA GLN A 325 25.82 8.65 2.66
C GLN A 325 25.75 7.45 3.63
N GLY A 326 24.85 7.50 4.61
CA GLY A 326 24.61 6.40 5.53
C GLY A 326 24.11 5.16 4.82
N VAL A 327 23.11 5.31 3.94
CA VAL A 327 22.58 4.22 3.10
C VAL A 327 23.66 3.69 2.16
N GLU A 328 24.42 4.55 1.48
CA GLU A 328 25.52 4.13 0.60
C GLU A 328 26.59 3.34 1.34
N THR A 329 26.91 3.74 2.57
CA THR A 329 27.91 3.06 3.41
C THR A 329 27.40 1.70 3.91
N SER A 330 26.13 1.62 4.31
CA SER A 330 25.52 0.39 4.80
C SER A 330 25.25 -0.61 3.66
N GLU A 331 24.63 -0.15 2.58
CA GLU A 331 24.19 -0.96 1.44
C GLU A 331 24.30 -0.14 0.13
N PRO A 332 25.46 -0.16 -0.53
CA PRO A 332 25.72 0.65 -1.74
C PRO A 332 24.70 0.44 -2.85
N TYR A 333 24.20 -0.78 -3.01
CA TYR A 333 23.20 -1.09 -4.04
C TYR A 333 21.87 -0.37 -3.81
N CYS A 334 21.50 -0.09 -2.55
CA CYS A 334 20.22 0.57 -2.24
C CYS A 334 20.12 2.00 -2.78
N VAL A 335 21.24 2.68 -2.98
CA VAL A 335 21.28 4.01 -3.61
C VAL A 335 20.96 3.93 -5.12
N LEU A 336 21.17 2.75 -5.73
CA LEU A 336 20.95 2.53 -7.15
C LEU A 336 19.53 2.02 -7.46
N VAL A 337 18.92 1.24 -6.56
CA VAL A 337 17.67 0.50 -6.78
C VAL A 337 16.55 1.36 -7.37
N GLU A 338 16.27 2.54 -6.79
CA GLU A 338 15.20 3.41 -7.31
C GLU A 338 15.46 3.87 -8.75
N SER A 339 16.70 4.25 -9.05
CA SER A 339 17.10 4.65 -10.41
C SER A 339 17.05 3.47 -11.39
N CYS A 340 17.36 2.27 -10.92
CA CYS A 340 17.27 1.03 -11.68
C CYS A 340 15.82 0.71 -12.02
N ILE A 341 14.90 0.80 -11.07
CA ILE A 341 13.47 0.60 -11.29
C ILE A 341 12.92 1.62 -12.30
N GLN A 342 13.27 2.90 -12.17
CA GLN A 342 12.82 3.95 -13.09
C GLN A 342 13.31 3.74 -14.54
N LYS A 343 14.51 3.20 -14.70
CA LYS A 343 15.11 2.89 -16.00
C LYS A 343 14.85 1.45 -16.45
N ASP A 344 13.98 0.73 -15.76
CA ASP A 344 13.63 -0.65 -16.05
C ASP A 344 14.87 -1.57 -16.18
N TYR A 345 15.85 -1.37 -15.29
CA TYR A 345 17.10 -2.13 -15.19
C TYR A 345 17.94 -2.16 -16.48
N GLN A 346 17.80 -1.17 -17.36
CA GLN A 346 18.57 -1.10 -18.61
C GLN A 346 20.10 -0.99 -18.38
N ASP A 347 20.52 -0.30 -17.31
CA ASP A 347 21.93 -0.10 -16.99
C ASP A 347 22.58 -1.40 -16.48
N GLU A 348 23.83 -1.67 -16.88
CA GLU A 348 24.56 -2.90 -16.46
C GLU A 348 24.82 -2.92 -14.94
N ALA A 349 25.04 -1.75 -14.34
CA ALA A 349 25.19 -1.61 -12.88
C ALA A 349 23.94 -2.04 -12.09
N CYS A 350 22.76 -2.03 -12.73
CA CYS A 350 21.51 -2.48 -12.12
C CYS A 350 21.35 -4.00 -12.14
N ARG A 351 22.13 -4.71 -12.96
CA ARG A 351 21.99 -6.14 -13.26
C ARG A 351 23.27 -6.91 -12.88
N PRO A 352 23.71 -6.83 -11.62
CA PRO A 352 24.89 -7.55 -11.17
C PRO A 352 24.67 -9.06 -11.34
N ARG A 353 25.73 -9.79 -11.70
CA ARG A 353 25.68 -11.25 -11.93
C ARG A 353 25.45 -12.06 -10.66
N THR A 354 25.60 -11.44 -9.50
CA THR A 354 25.37 -12.03 -8.19
C THR A 354 24.65 -11.01 -7.33
N CYS A 355 24.04 -11.45 -6.25
CA CYS A 355 23.39 -10.58 -5.29
C CYS A 355 24.32 -9.44 -4.86
N PRO A 356 23.90 -8.17 -5.02
CA PRO A 356 24.75 -7.00 -4.77
C PRO A 356 24.68 -6.46 -3.33
N PHE A 357 23.83 -7.03 -2.49
CA PHE A 357 23.70 -6.60 -1.10
C PHE A 357 24.91 -7.05 -0.28
N VAL A 358 25.34 -6.17 0.63
CA VAL A 358 26.45 -6.41 1.56
C VAL A 358 26.00 -7.37 2.67
N ASP A 359 24.76 -7.23 3.17
CA ASP A 359 24.17 -8.19 4.09
C ASP A 359 23.75 -9.47 3.36
N GLU A 360 24.40 -10.59 3.69
CA GLU A 360 24.02 -11.92 3.17
C GLU A 360 22.55 -12.27 3.46
N THR A 361 21.96 -11.72 4.53
CA THR A 361 20.56 -11.93 4.89
C THR A 361 19.62 -11.33 3.83
N ALA A 362 20.00 -10.20 3.24
CA ALA A 362 19.25 -9.58 2.15
C ALA A 362 19.28 -10.47 0.90
N CYS A 363 20.42 -11.09 0.61
CA CYS A 363 20.53 -12.05 -0.48
C CYS A 363 19.66 -13.30 -0.25
N ARG A 364 19.55 -13.75 1.00
CA ARG A 364 18.63 -14.84 1.37
C ARG A 364 17.17 -14.39 1.32
N TYR A 365 16.87 -13.14 1.60
CA TYR A 365 15.51 -12.61 1.53
C TYR A 365 14.95 -12.73 0.10
N LEU A 366 15.79 -12.49 -0.90
CA LEU A 366 15.45 -12.67 -2.32
C LEU A 366 15.14 -14.11 -2.70
N THR A 367 15.56 -15.12 -1.91
CA THR A 367 15.27 -16.51 -2.26
C THR A 367 13.80 -16.85 -2.09
N ALA A 368 13.04 -16.01 -1.37
CA ALA A 368 11.59 -16.09 -1.33
C ALA A 368 10.98 -16.02 -2.74
N CYS A 369 11.61 -15.35 -3.70
CA CYS A 369 11.12 -15.31 -5.08
C CYS A 369 11.07 -16.67 -5.80
N PHE A 370 11.81 -17.66 -5.29
CA PHE A 370 11.76 -19.04 -5.81
C PHE A 370 10.66 -19.90 -5.16
N GLU A 371 9.93 -19.37 -4.18
CA GLU A 371 8.82 -20.11 -3.59
C GLU A 371 7.68 -20.19 -4.61
N PRO A 372 7.27 -21.39 -5.08
CA PRO A 372 6.25 -21.52 -6.12
C PRO A 372 4.92 -20.86 -5.76
N GLU A 373 4.62 -20.79 -4.46
CA GLU A 373 3.44 -20.13 -3.91
C GLU A 373 3.46 -18.60 -4.07
N LEU A 374 4.63 -18.01 -4.32
CA LEU A 374 4.77 -16.58 -4.64
C LEU A 374 4.75 -16.32 -6.15
N GLN A 375 4.97 -17.34 -6.98
CA GLN A 375 5.05 -17.23 -8.43
C GLN A 375 3.68 -17.33 -9.14
N LEU A 376 2.66 -17.88 -8.47
CA LEU A 376 1.26 -18.03 -8.95
C LEU A 376 0.40 -16.89 -8.43
#